data_AF-A0A7T7F424-F1
#
_entry.id   AF-A0A7T7F424-F1
#
_cell.length_a   1.000
_cell.length_b   1.000
_cell.length_c   1.000
_cell.angle_alpha   90.00
_cell.angle_beta   90.00
_cell.angle_gamma   90.00
#
_symmetry.space_group_name_H-M   'P 1'
#
loop_
_entity.id
_entity.type
_entity.pdbx_description
1 polymer ?
#
loop_
_entity_poly.entity_id
_entity_poly.type
_entity_poly.pdbx_seq_one_letter_code
_entity_poly.pdbx_strand_id
1 'polypeptide(L)' 'MLVVLARQPDMRISDMATEVGITYRAVQRILAELVEDGVLIVQKDGRRNRYTINRERRLRHPLESKHTIGTLLEILA' A
#
# COMPACT_ATOMS: atom_id res chain seq x y z
N MET A 1 4.10 -3.80 -2.68
CA MET A 1 2.79 -3.60 -2.01
C MET A 1 2.04 -2.40 -2.57
N LEU A 2 2.59 -1.17 -2.50
CA LEU A 2 1.89 0.03 -2.93
C LEU A 2 1.44 0.00 -4.41
N VAL A 3 2.27 -0.48 -5.33
CA VAL A 3 1.89 -0.62 -6.76
C VAL A 3 0.70 -1.57 -6.95
N VAL A 4 0.70 -2.72 -6.26
CA VAL A 4 -0.39 -3.70 -6.30
C VAL A 4 -1.70 -3.07 -5.81
N LEU A 5 -1.66 -2.40 -4.66
CA LEU A 5 -2.83 -1.72 -4.09
C LEU A 5 -3.28 -0.50 -4.91
N ALA A 6 -2.37 0.18 -5.60
CA ALA A 6 -2.70 1.28 -6.50
C ALA A 6 -3.47 0.79 -7.73
N ARG A 7 -3.15 -0.42 -8.23
CA ARG A 7 -3.83 -1.06 -9.36
C ARG A 7 -5.14 -1.73 -8.94
N GLN A 8 -5.15 -2.44 -7.81
CA GLN A 8 -6.31 -3.14 -7.29
C GLN A 8 -6.51 -2.89 -5.79
N PRO A 9 -7.27 -1.84 -5.43
CA PRO A 9 -7.51 -1.44 -4.03
C PRO A 9 -8.28 -2.45 -3.17
N ASP A 10 -8.96 -3.43 -3.76
CA ASP A 10 -9.83 -4.40 -3.08
C ASP A 10 -9.27 -5.83 -3.11
N MET A 11 -7.99 -5.96 -3.46
CA MET A 11 -7.29 -7.24 -3.54
C MET A 11 -7.26 -7.92 -2.17
N ARG A 12 -7.51 -9.24 -2.15
CA ARG A 12 -7.44 -10.02 -0.91
C ARG A 12 -5.99 -10.21 -0.49
N ILE A 13 -5.77 -10.38 0.81
CA ILE A 13 -4.43 -10.65 1.35
C ILE A 13 -3.84 -11.96 0.77
N SER A 14 -4.69 -12.96 0.51
CA SER A 14 -4.28 -14.19 -0.19
C SER A 14 -3.71 -13.90 -1.57
N ASP A 15 -4.42 -13.06 -2.34
CA ASP A 15 -4.09 -12.80 -3.74
C ASP A 15 -2.85 -11.90 -3.81
N MET A 16 -2.73 -10.91 -2.90
CA MET A 16 -1.51 -10.10 -2.73
C MET A 16 -0.27 -10.94 -2.42
N ALA A 17 -0.40 -11.95 -1.56
CA ALA A 17 0.72 -12.83 -1.21
C ALA A 17 1.21 -13.60 -2.44
N THR A 18 0.29 -14.12 -3.24
CA THR A 18 0.60 -14.83 -4.49
C THR A 18 1.21 -13.91 -5.53
N GLU A 19 0.62 -12.73 -5.78
CA GLU A 19 1.09 -11.79 -6.81
C GLU A 19 2.48 -11.22 -6.48
N VAL A 20 2.74 -10.89 -5.21
CA VAL A 20 4.03 -10.32 -4.78
C VAL A 20 5.07 -11.41 -4.52
N GLY A 21 4.66 -12.68 -4.36
CA GLY A 21 5.58 -13.79 -4.05
C GLY A 21 6.10 -13.78 -2.62
N ILE A 22 5.29 -13.34 -1.66
CA ILE A 22 5.65 -13.29 -0.22
C ILE A 22 4.62 -14.00 0.65
N THR A 23 4.96 -14.29 1.90
CA THR A 23 4.04 -15.00 2.80
C THR A 23 2.87 -14.12 3.23
N TYR A 24 1.73 -14.75 3.55
CA TYR A 24 0.54 -14.06 4.07
C TYR A 24 0.85 -13.19 5.30
N ARG A 25 1.68 -13.72 6.22
CA ARG A 25 2.15 -12.98 7.41
C ARG A 25 2.99 -11.75 7.04
N ALA A 26 3.84 -11.86 6.02
CA ALA A 26 4.61 -10.72 5.53
C ALA A 26 3.70 -9.63 4.94
N VAL A 27 2.68 -10.03 4.15
CA VAL A 27 1.66 -9.08 3.66
C VAL A 27 0.98 -8.37 4.82
N GLN A 28 0.48 -9.11 5.81
CA GLN A 28 -0.19 -8.53 6.97
C GLN A 28 0.70 -7.55 7.73
N ARG A 29 1.97 -7.91 7.99
CA ARG A 29 2.92 -7.02 8.66
C ARG A 29 3.15 -5.74 7.87
N ILE A 30 3.41 -5.85 6.57
CA ILE A 30 3.63 -4.68 5.70
C ILE A 30 2.38 -3.79 5.67
N LEU A 31 1.18 -4.36 5.56
CA LEU A 31 -0.06 -3.57 5.57
C LEU A 31 -0.24 -2.84 6.91
N ALA A 32 0.02 -3.51 8.03
CA ALA A 32 -0.08 -2.90 9.36
C ALA A 32 0.91 -1.73 9.52
N GLU A 33 2.17 -1.92 9.12
CA GLU A 33 3.20 -0.88 9.13
C GLU A 33 2.80 0.31 8.26
N LEU A 34 2.27 0.08 7.04
CA LEU A 34 1.81 1.15 6.16
C LEU A 34 0.61 1.92 6.73
N VAL A 35 -0.27 1.25 7.47
CA VAL A 35 -1.42 1.89 8.14
C VAL A 35 -0.96 2.73 9.32
N GLU A 36 -0.10 2.18 10.18
CA GLU A 36 0.51 2.88 11.31
C GLU A 36 1.27 4.13 10.82
N ASP A 37 1.98 3.98 9.70
CA ASP A 37 2.72 5.04 9.04
C ASP A 37 1.84 6.05 8.29
N GLY A 38 0.50 5.91 8.34
CA GLY A 38 -0.47 6.80 7.70
C GLY A 38 -0.37 6.84 6.17
N VAL A 39 0.33 5.89 5.58
CA VAL A 39 0.47 5.70 4.12
C VAL A 39 -0.77 5.02 3.55
N LEU A 40 -1.38 4.13 4.33
CA LEU A 40 -2.53 3.35 3.91
C LEU A 40 -3.71 3.58 4.85
N ILE A 41 -4.89 3.72 4.28
CA ILE A 41 -6.15 3.73 5.03
C ILE A 41 -6.92 2.48 4.63
N VAL A 42 -7.36 1.71 5.62
CA VAL A 42 -8.18 0.52 5.41
C VAL A 42 -9.63 0.86 5.75
N GLN A 43 -10.54 0.61 4.80
CA GLN A 43 -11.97 0.74 5.01
C GLN A 43 -12.63 -0.60 4.74
N LYS A 44 -13.62 -0.95 5.57
CA LYS A 44 -14.40 -2.17 5.37
C LYS A 44 -15.54 -1.88 4.39
N ASP A 45 -15.52 -2.57 3.28
CA ASP A 45 -16.53 -2.52 2.22
C ASP A 45 -17.26 -3.87 2.16
N GLY A 46 -18.30 -3.98 2.99
CA GLY A 46 -19.02 -5.24 3.23
C GLY A 46 -18.13 -6.35 3.81
N ARG A 47 -17.86 -7.38 2.99
CA ARG A 47 -16.99 -8.52 3.36
C ARG A 47 -15.53 -8.32 2.95
N ARG A 48 -15.21 -7.24 2.24
CA ARG A 48 -13.86 -6.95 1.74
C ARG A 48 -13.27 -5.75 2.46
N ASN A 49 -11.95 -5.70 2.47
CA ASN A 49 -11.23 -4.48 2.80
C ASN A 49 -10.97 -3.74 1.48
N ARG A 50 -11.13 -2.43 1.50
CA ARG A 50 -10.68 -1.51 0.47
C ARG A 50 -9.54 -0.68 1.05
N TYR A 51 -8.44 -0.64 0.31
CA TYR A 51 -7.20 0.01 0.70
C TYR A 51 -7.02 1.31 -0.09
N THR A 52 -6.89 2.43 0.60
CA THR A 52 -6.68 3.75 -0.01
C THR A 52 -5.30 4.25 0.34
N ILE A 53 -4.48 4.56 -0.67
CA ILE A 53 -3.14 5.09 -0.49
C ILE A 53 -3.22 6.61 -0.29
N ASN A 54 -2.63 7.10 0.79
CA ASN A 54 -2.42 8.53 0.99
C ASN A 54 -1.28 9.01 0.09
N ARG A 55 -1.65 9.51 -1.09
CA ARG A 55 -0.72 9.99 -2.11
C ARG A 55 0.07 11.23 -1.70
N GLU A 56 -0.37 11.97 -0.69
CA GLU A 56 0.28 13.20 -0.22
C GLU A 56 1.39 12.92 0.80
N ARG A 57 1.50 11.68 1.32
CA ARG A 57 2.58 11.33 2.24
C ARG A 57 3.93 11.46 1.55
N ARG A 58 4.83 12.19 2.21
CA ARG A 58 6.23 12.33 1.79
C ARG A 58 7.00 11.04 2.05
N LEU A 59 7.96 10.75 1.18
CA LEU A 59 8.91 9.67 1.40
C LEU A 59 9.83 10.03 2.57
N ARG A 60 10.08 9.06 3.46
CA ARG A 60 10.76 9.27 4.75
C ARG A 60 12.25 9.57 4.61
N HIS A 61 12.85 9.20 3.48
CA HIS A 61 14.28 9.34 3.28
C HIS A 61 14.65 10.81 2.99
N PRO A 62 15.69 11.40 3.62
CA PRO A 62 16.06 12.80 3.44
C PRO A 62 16.24 13.23 1.98
N LEU A 63 16.82 12.34 1.15
CA LEU A 63 17.01 12.58 -0.28
C LEU A 63 15.70 12.63 -1.08
N GLU A 64 14.65 11.98 -0.57
CA GLU A 64 13.36 11.82 -1.24
C GLU A 64 12.26 12.63 -0.55
N SER A 65 12.57 13.35 0.52
CA SER A 65 11.65 14.14 1.34
C SER A 65 10.85 15.20 0.55
N LYS A 66 11.35 15.57 -0.63
CA LYS A 66 10.67 16.46 -1.58
C LYS A 66 9.56 15.79 -2.40
N HIS A 67 9.57 14.46 -2.49
CA HIS A 67 8.66 13.67 -3.30
C HIS A 67 7.60 12.98 -2.44
N THR A 68 6.44 12.76 -3.04
CA THR A 68 5.32 12.06 -2.39
C THR A 68 5.19 10.63 -2.90
N ILE A 69 4.47 9.81 -2.15
CA ILE A 69 4.07 8.48 -2.60
C ILE A 69 3.27 8.54 -3.90
N GLY A 70 2.46 9.60 -4.11
CA GLY A 70 1.77 9.86 -5.37
C GLY A 70 2.73 9.94 -6.54
N THR A 71 3.76 10.80 -6.45
CA THR A 71 4.78 10.96 -7.51
C THR A 71 5.53 9.66 -7.79
N LEU A 72 5.86 8.89 -6.75
CA LEU A 72 6.48 7.58 -6.93
C LEU A 72 5.59 6.62 -7.73
N LEU A 73 4.29 6.58 -7.40
CA LEU A 73 3.34 5.72 -8.08
C LEU A 73 3.12 6.14 -9.53
N GLU A 74 3.14 7.43 -9.85
CA GLU A 74 3.02 7.93 -11.23
C GLU A 74 4.16 7.47 -12.14
N ILE A 75 5.37 7.31 -11.59
CA ILE A 75 6.54 6.85 -12.36
C ILE A 75 6.52 5.32 -12.57
N LEU A 76 5.87 4.57 -11.66
CA LEU A 76 5.88 3.11 -11.65
C LEU A 76 4.61 2.45 -12.24
N ALA A 77 3.52 3.20 -12.38
CA ALA A 77 2.21 2.67 -12.77
C ALA A 77 2.08 2.47 -14.28
#